data_AF-A0A067QG79-F1
#
_entry.id   AF-A0A067QG79-F1
#
_cell.length_a   1.000
_cell.length_b   1.000
_cell.length_c   1.000
_cell.angle_alpha   90.00
_cell.angle_beta   90.00
_cell.angle_gamma   90.00
#
_symmetry.space_group_name_H-M   'P 1'
#
loop_
_entity.id
_entity.type
_entity.pdbx_description
1 polymer ?
#
loop_
_entity_poly.entity_id
_entity_poly.type
_entity_poly.pdbx_seq_one_letter_code
_entity_poly.pdbx_strand_id
1 'polypeptide(L)'
;FLDKGDAASTGNMIKHVKSCWGEYTYRHILGNQEYQGCPRICEDLQGAGLIDVTFEKKGGGKICYSHQQHTKTEAKVEIVRWLAESLQPFKIVKDCGFQWLMKTGRPEYYILSPSTILRDVHWVFANCWQRMAKMMRVSIRNHVKLIQ
;
A
#
# COMPACT_ATOMS: atom_id res chain seq x y z
N PHE A 1 9.32 -6.10 -10.85
CA PHE A 1 8.27 -5.08 -11.03
C PHE A 1 8.79 -3.64 -10.93
N LEU A 2 10.01 -3.42 -10.40
CA LEU A 2 10.72 -2.14 -10.49
C LEU A 2 12.11 -2.39 -11.06
N ASP A 3 12.20 -2.69 -12.35
CA ASP A 3 13.49 -2.71 -13.02
C ASP A 3 13.38 -1.95 -14.35
N LYS A 4 14.31 -1.01 -14.57
CA LYS A 4 14.23 0.03 -15.61
C LYS A 4 14.80 -0.43 -16.95
N GLY A 5 15.23 -1.69 -17.06
CA GLY A 5 15.83 -2.24 -18.29
C GLY A 5 14.83 -2.87 -19.25
N ASP A 6 13.65 -3.29 -18.78
CA ASP A 6 12.79 -4.21 -19.54
C ASP A 6 11.33 -3.76 -19.57
N ALA A 7 11.12 -2.49 -19.93
CA ALA A 7 9.80 -1.86 -19.96
C ALA A 7 8.84 -2.47 -21.01
N ALA A 8 9.37 -3.26 -21.95
CA ALA A 8 8.60 -3.96 -22.99
C ALA A 8 8.31 -5.44 -22.65
N SER A 9 8.97 -6.02 -21.64
CA SER A 9 8.72 -7.40 -21.24
C SER A 9 7.45 -7.51 -20.40
N THR A 10 6.37 -7.90 -21.08
CA THR A 10 5.12 -8.30 -20.46
C THR A 10 5.23 -9.67 -19.79
N GLY A 11 6.31 -10.43 -20.01
CA GLY A 11 6.46 -11.80 -19.51
C GLY A 11 6.31 -11.93 -18.00
N ASN A 12 6.84 -10.97 -17.23
CA ASN A 12 6.71 -10.97 -15.77
C ASN A 12 5.29 -10.61 -15.30
N MET A 13 4.62 -9.69 -15.99
CA MET A 13 3.22 -9.34 -15.72
C MET A 13 2.30 -10.50 -16.07
N ILE A 14 2.53 -11.16 -17.20
CA ILE A 14 1.80 -12.35 -17.64
C ILE A 14 1.94 -13.47 -16.62
N LYS A 15 3.18 -13.77 -16.18
CA LYS A 15 3.42 -14.76 -15.12
C LYS A 15 2.68 -14.40 -13.83
N HIS A 16 2.69 -13.12 -13.44
CA HIS A 16 1.99 -12.66 -12.25
C HIS A 16 0.47 -12.79 -12.37
N VAL A 17 -0.13 -12.35 -13.48
CA VAL A 17 -1.58 -12.46 -13.72
C VAL A 17 -2.01 -13.93 -13.72
N LYS A 18 -1.26 -14.81 -14.42
CA LYS A 18 -1.52 -16.26 -14.42
C LYS A 18 -1.39 -16.87 -13.02
N SER A 19 -0.42 -16.42 -12.24
CA SER A 19 -0.18 -16.87 -10.86
C SER A 19 -1.26 -16.41 -9.89
N CYS A 20 -1.73 -15.18 -10.00
CA CYS A 20 -2.68 -14.58 -9.06
C CYS A 20 -4.14 -14.86 -9.44
N TRP A 21 -4.46 -14.96 -10.74
CA TRP A 21 -5.83 -15.02 -11.25
C TRP A 21 -6.11 -16.31 -12.05
N GLY A 22 -5.11 -17.14 -12.29
CA GLY A 22 -5.21 -18.37 -13.06
C GLY A 22 -5.04 -18.20 -14.58
N GLU A 23 -4.62 -19.29 -15.23
CA GLU A 23 -4.39 -19.33 -16.70
C GLU A 23 -5.68 -19.09 -17.50
N TYR A 24 -6.83 -19.58 -17.00
CA TYR A 24 -8.13 -19.43 -17.65
C TYR A 24 -8.52 -17.94 -17.77
N THR A 25 -8.44 -17.20 -16.67
CA THR A 25 -8.76 -15.78 -16.59
C THR A 25 -7.85 -14.96 -17.51
N TYR A 26 -6.56 -15.28 -17.55
CA TYR A 26 -5.61 -14.63 -18.45
C TYR A 26 -5.99 -14.82 -19.93
N ARG A 27 -6.34 -16.05 -20.34
CA ARG A 27 -6.75 -16.34 -21.74
C ARG A 27 -8.07 -15.66 -22.10
N HIS A 28 -9.01 -15.60 -21.17
CA HIS A 28 -10.27 -14.89 -21.35
C HIS A 28 -10.05 -13.38 -21.55
N ILE A 29 -9.13 -12.76 -20.82
CA ILE A 29 -8.78 -11.33 -20.98
C ILE A 29 -8.11 -11.07 -22.34
N LEU A 30 -7.22 -11.95 -22.79
CA LEU A 30 -6.55 -11.81 -24.10
C LEU A 30 -7.51 -11.96 -25.29
N GLY A 31 -8.54 -12.80 -25.16
CA GLY A 31 -9.46 -13.12 -26.26
C GLY A 31 -10.56 -12.10 -26.49
N ASN A 32 -10.79 -11.16 -25.56
CA ASN A 32 -11.84 -10.15 -25.66
C ASN A 32 -11.24 -8.79 -26.05
N GLN A 33 -11.59 -8.28 -27.24
CA GLN A 33 -11.16 -6.95 -27.72
C GLN A 33 -11.91 -5.78 -27.06
N GLU A 34 -13.04 -6.04 -26.39
CA GLU A 34 -13.79 -5.00 -25.68
C GLU A 34 -13.69 -5.19 -24.16
N TYR A 35 -13.10 -4.20 -23.50
CA TYR A 35 -13.16 -4.08 -22.05
C TYR A 35 -14.56 -3.58 -21.65
N GLN A 36 -15.55 -4.46 -21.69
CA GLN A 36 -16.72 -4.31 -20.82
C GLN A 36 -16.26 -4.75 -19.44
N GLY A 37 -15.90 -3.77 -18.60
CA GLY A 37 -15.29 -3.97 -17.28
C GLY A 37 -15.92 -5.16 -16.58
N CYS A 38 -15.11 -6.21 -16.38
CA CYS A 38 -15.60 -7.55 -16.11
C CYS A 38 -16.42 -7.59 -14.81
N PRO A 39 -17.78 -7.64 -14.86
CA PRO A 39 -18.59 -7.63 -13.65
C PRO A 39 -18.47 -8.97 -12.92
N ARG A 40 -18.35 -10.07 -13.67
CA ARG A 40 -18.26 -11.43 -13.14
C ARG A 40 -17.00 -11.71 -12.32
N ILE A 41 -15.84 -11.20 -12.75
CA ILE A 41 -14.61 -11.37 -11.95
C ILE A 41 -14.74 -10.62 -10.61
N CYS A 42 -15.43 -9.48 -10.60
CA CYS A 42 -15.72 -8.72 -9.39
C CYS A 42 -16.79 -9.39 -8.51
N GLU A 43 -17.76 -10.10 -9.10
CA GLU A 43 -18.76 -10.89 -8.36
C GLU A 43 -18.12 -12.08 -7.62
N ASP A 44 -17.16 -12.77 -8.24
CA ASP A 44 -16.38 -13.82 -7.57
C ASP A 44 -15.48 -13.25 -6.44
N LEU A 45 -14.99 -12.02 -6.61
CA LEU A 45 -14.25 -11.28 -5.57
C LEU A 45 -15.16 -10.77 -4.45
N GLN A 46 -16.43 -10.46 -4.73
CA GLN A 46 -17.42 -10.07 -3.71
C GLN A 46 -17.79 -11.25 -2.82
N GLY A 47 -17.84 -12.47 -3.36
CA GLY A 47 -18.05 -13.69 -2.58
C GLY A 47 -16.86 -14.10 -1.71
N ALA A 48 -15.65 -13.66 -2.06
CA ALA A 48 -14.40 -14.04 -1.38
C ALA A 48 -14.07 -13.21 -0.12
N GLY A 49 -14.95 -12.26 0.26
CA GLY A 49 -14.97 -11.62 1.57
C GLY A 49 -13.61 -11.26 2.17
N LEU A 50 -13.22 -9.99 2.00
CA LEU A 50 -11.99 -9.33 2.49
C LEU A 50 -10.76 -9.45 1.58
N ILE A 51 -10.21 -8.29 1.21
CA ILE A 51 -8.87 -8.10 0.61
C ILE A 51 -7.81 -8.93 1.35
N ASP A 52 -7.98 -9.18 2.65
CA ASP A 52 -7.11 -10.02 3.47
C ASP A 52 -6.99 -11.47 2.98
N VAL A 53 -8.01 -12.04 2.34
CA VAL A 53 -7.96 -13.42 1.78
C VAL A 53 -7.07 -13.44 0.55
N THR A 54 -7.15 -12.42 -0.30
CA THR A 54 -6.32 -12.30 -1.51
C THR A 54 -4.87 -11.88 -1.21
N PHE A 55 -4.65 -11.15 -0.11
CA PHE A 55 -3.34 -10.67 0.32
C PHE A 55 -2.91 -11.30 1.64
N GLU A 56 -3.26 -12.57 1.85
CA GLU A 56 -2.89 -13.29 3.07
C GLU A 56 -1.37 -13.18 3.25
N LYS A 57 -0.96 -12.46 4.31
CA LYS A 57 0.44 -12.16 4.56
C LYS A 57 1.15 -13.46 4.92
N LYS A 58 1.73 -14.15 3.93
CA LYS A 58 2.59 -15.31 4.17
C LYS A 58 3.69 -14.92 5.15
N GLY A 59 3.67 -15.54 6.33
CA GLY A 59 4.65 -15.27 7.40
C GLY A 59 4.26 -14.17 8.37
N GLY A 60 2.99 -14.12 8.81
CA GLY A 60 2.59 -13.41 10.03
C GLY A 60 3.23 -14.03 11.28
N GLY A 61 4.55 -13.90 11.43
CA GLY A 61 5.28 -14.36 12.61
C GLY A 61 4.73 -13.73 13.89
N LYS A 62 5.04 -14.34 15.04
CA LYS A 62 4.70 -13.82 16.36
C LYS A 62 5.01 -12.32 16.43
N ILE A 63 4.05 -11.50 16.87
CA ILE A 63 4.29 -10.06 17.09
C ILE A 63 5.44 -9.95 18.10
N CYS A 64 6.56 -9.41 17.64
CA CYS A 64 7.73 -9.16 18.48
C CYS A 64 7.78 -7.66 18.79
N TYR A 65 7.98 -7.34 20.08
CA TYR A 65 8.16 -5.98 20.54
C TYR A 65 9.65 -5.74 20.78
N SER A 66 10.19 -4.64 20.26
CA SER A 66 11.56 -4.23 20.57
C SER A 66 11.61 -3.51 21.92
N HIS A 67 12.59 -3.88 22.74
CA HIS A 67 12.92 -3.13 23.95
C HIS A 67 13.68 -1.83 23.62
N GLN A 68 14.33 -1.78 22.46
CA GLN A 68 15.06 -0.61 22.00
C GLN A 68 14.09 0.52 21.63
N GLN A 69 14.40 1.72 22.10
CA GLN A 69 13.63 2.91 21.77
C GLN A 69 13.87 3.31 20.32
N HIS A 70 12.80 3.70 19.64
CA HIS A 70 12.89 4.29 18.30
C HIS A 70 13.74 5.56 18.30
N THR A 71 14.53 5.73 17.25
CA THR A 71 15.11 7.03 16.90
C THR A 71 13.99 8.04 16.59
N LYS A 72 14.31 9.34 16.56
CA LYS A 72 13.30 10.37 16.23
C LYS A 72 12.67 10.16 14.85
N THR A 73 13.47 9.71 13.87
CA THR A 73 13.00 9.43 12.51
C THR A 73 12.09 8.20 12.48
N GLU A 74 12.46 7.13 13.18
CA GLU A 74 11.63 5.92 13.28
C GLU A 74 10.32 6.22 14.01
N ALA A 75 10.36 6.90 15.17
CA ALA A 75 9.18 7.30 15.92
C ALA A 75 8.23 8.15 15.04
N LYS A 76 8.79 9.04 14.22
CA LYS A 76 8.04 9.82 13.24
C LYS A 76 7.31 8.95 12.22
N VAL A 77 8.01 8.00 11.60
CA VAL A 77 7.41 7.11 10.60
C VAL A 77 6.36 6.20 11.24
N GLU A 78 6.65 5.60 12.40
CA GLU A 78 5.74 4.68 13.08
C GLU A 78 4.46 5.38 13.57
N ILE A 79 4.56 6.58 14.15
CA ILE A 79 3.38 7.35 14.57
C ILE A 79 2.50 7.73 13.37
N VAL A 80 3.10 8.23 12.28
CA VAL A 80 2.37 8.60 11.07
C VAL A 80 1.69 7.37 10.45
N ARG A 81 2.41 6.24 10.39
CA ARG A 81 1.88 4.97 9.90
C ARG A 81 0.70 4.48 10.73
N TRP A 82 0.85 4.42 12.05
CA TRP A 82 -0.20 3.96 12.96
C TRP A 82 -1.47 4.82 12.84
N LEU A 83 -1.33 6.14 12.81
CA LEU A 83 -2.47 7.06 12.68
C LEU A 83 -3.18 6.91 11.32
N ALA A 84 -2.42 6.73 10.25
CA ALA A 84 -2.97 6.53 8.91
C ALA A 84 -3.68 5.17 8.78
N GLU A 85 -3.08 4.08 9.29
CA GLU A 85 -3.65 2.73 9.26
C GLU A 85 -4.91 2.62 10.15
N SER A 86 -4.91 3.29 11.31
CA SER A 86 -6.01 3.23 12.28
C SER A 86 -7.08 4.31 12.09
N LEU A 87 -6.93 5.19 11.09
CA LEU A 87 -7.81 6.34 10.80
C LEU A 87 -8.06 7.24 12.03
N GLN A 88 -7.02 7.45 12.83
CA GLN A 88 -7.15 8.18 14.09
C GLN A 88 -7.05 9.70 13.89
N PRO A 89 -7.78 10.52 14.67
CA PRO A 89 -7.64 11.97 14.63
C PRO A 89 -6.23 12.41 15.02
N PHE A 90 -5.61 13.30 14.25
CA PHE A 90 -4.25 13.79 14.55
C PHE A 90 -4.10 14.49 15.89
N LYS A 91 -5.21 14.96 16.49
CA LYS A 91 -5.22 15.58 17.82
C LYS A 91 -4.93 14.58 18.94
N ILE A 92 -5.03 13.26 18.71
CA ILE A 92 -4.79 12.22 19.72
C ILE A 92 -3.39 12.31 20.35
N VAL A 93 -2.38 12.78 19.60
CA VAL A 93 -1.01 12.91 20.15
C VAL A 93 -0.88 14.01 21.22
N LYS A 94 -1.89 14.89 21.32
CA LYS A 94 -1.99 15.90 22.39
C LYS A 94 -2.81 15.41 23.59
N ASP A 95 -3.47 14.25 23.49
CA ASP A 95 -4.22 13.68 24.60
C ASP A 95 -3.28 13.36 25.78
N CYS A 96 -3.73 13.67 26.99
CA CYS A 96 -2.91 13.50 28.18
C CYS A 96 -2.68 12.01 28.49
N GLY A 97 -3.68 11.15 28.28
CA GLY A 97 -3.58 9.71 28.48
C GLY A 97 -2.61 9.08 27.49
N PHE A 98 -2.71 9.46 26.22
CA PHE A 98 -1.74 9.05 25.19
C PHE A 98 -0.31 9.45 25.54
N GLN A 99 -0.09 10.72 25.92
CA GLN A 99 1.25 11.18 26.29
C GLN A 99 1.79 10.49 27.52
N TRP A 100 0.94 10.23 28.51
CA TRP A 100 1.33 9.49 29.70
C TRP A 100 1.75 8.06 29.35
N LEU A 101 0.95 7.33 28.56
CA LEU A 101 1.30 5.98 28.11
C LEU A 101 2.60 5.93 27.30
N MET A 102 2.81 6.88 26.38
CA MET A 102 3.99 6.90 25.52
C MET A 102 5.27 7.32 26.25
N LYS A 103 5.15 8.14 27.31
CA LYS A 103 6.31 8.64 28.08
C LYS A 103 6.60 7.83 29.35
N THR A 104 5.67 7.00 29.81
CA THR A 104 5.89 6.15 30.99
C THR A 104 7.01 5.14 30.69
N GLY A 105 8.07 5.18 31.51
CA GLY A 105 9.29 4.40 31.28
C GLY A 105 10.19 4.92 30.14
N ARG A 106 9.77 5.94 29.39
CA ARG A 106 10.53 6.57 28.28
C ARG A 106 10.30 8.10 28.24
N PRO A 107 10.78 8.87 29.22
CA PRO A 107 10.46 10.30 29.32
C PRO A 107 10.90 11.13 28.10
N GLU A 108 12.00 10.73 27.47
CA GLU A 108 12.58 11.37 26.29
C GLU A 108 11.97 10.89 24.96
N TYR A 109 10.92 10.06 25.00
CA TYR A 109 10.28 9.57 23.78
C TYR A 109 9.73 10.73 22.94
N TYR A 110 10.13 10.74 21.68
CA TYR A 110 9.78 11.81 20.75
C TYR A 110 8.35 11.65 20.25
N ILE A 111 7.47 12.56 20.66
CA ILE A 111 6.08 12.64 20.20
C ILE A 111 5.93 13.86 19.29
N LEU A 112 5.28 13.66 18.14
CA LEU A 112 5.10 14.74 17.16
C LEU A 112 3.96 15.66 17.55
N SER A 113 4.02 16.90 17.04
CA SER A 113 2.87 17.79 17.08
C SER A 113 1.81 17.36 16.03
N PRO A 114 0.52 17.63 16.26
CA PRO A 114 -0.54 17.37 15.29
C PRO A 114 -0.28 18.01 13.91
N SER A 115 0.28 19.22 13.89
CA SER A 115 0.60 19.93 12.65
C SER A 115 1.73 19.24 11.87
N THR A 116 2.72 18.70 12.58
CA THR A 116 3.80 17.93 11.97
C THR A 116 3.24 16.65 11.33
N ILE A 117 2.41 15.92 12.08
CA ILE A 117 1.76 14.69 11.59
C ILE A 117 0.92 14.98 10.36
N LEU A 118 0.07 16.01 10.39
CA LEU A 118 -0.74 16.41 9.23
C LEU A 118 0.14 16.62 8.00
N ARG A 119 1.21 17.42 8.13
CA ARG A 119 2.12 17.68 7.03
C ARG A 119 2.75 16.40 6.50
N ASP A 120 3.22 15.52 7.37
CA ASP A 120 3.88 14.28 6.96
C ASP A 120 2.92 13.30 6.29
N VAL A 121 1.69 13.15 6.81
CA VAL A 121 0.62 12.34 6.19
C VAL A 121 0.31 12.85 4.78
N HIS A 122 0.11 14.16 4.63
CA HIS A 122 -0.10 14.78 3.31
C HIS A 122 1.05 14.51 2.35
N TRP A 123 2.30 14.60 2.83
CA TRP A 123 3.50 14.31 2.03
C TRP A 123 3.56 12.84 1.60
N VAL A 124 3.29 11.90 2.51
CA VAL A 124 3.25 10.46 2.20
C VAL A 124 2.19 10.19 1.14
N PHE A 125 0.99 10.73 1.31
CA PHE A 125 -0.10 10.56 0.36
C PHE A 125 0.24 11.14 -1.02
N ALA A 126 0.73 12.37 -1.08
CA ALA A 126 1.14 13.01 -2.33
C ALA A 126 2.21 12.18 -3.07
N ASN A 127 3.22 11.70 -2.36
CA ASN A 127 4.27 10.87 -2.94
C ASN A 127 3.75 9.52 -3.45
N CYS A 128 2.86 8.86 -2.69
CA CYS A 128 2.19 7.65 -3.13
C CYS A 128 1.38 7.88 -4.40
N TRP A 129 0.58 8.95 -4.45
CA TRP A 129 -0.20 9.33 -5.63
C TRP A 129 0.67 9.64 -6.84
N GLN A 130 1.75 10.41 -6.68
CA GLN A 130 2.68 10.68 -7.77
C GLN A 130 3.33 9.41 -8.31
N ARG A 131 3.68 8.47 -7.42
CA ARG A 131 4.22 7.17 -7.82
C ARG A 131 3.20 6.35 -8.59
N MET A 132 1.95 6.27 -8.13
CA MET A 132 0.86 5.60 -8.86
C MET A 132 0.61 6.27 -10.21
N ALA A 133 0.53 7.60 -10.27
CA ALA A 133 0.36 8.34 -11.52
C ALA A 133 1.50 8.06 -12.52
N LYS A 134 2.74 7.97 -12.04
CA LYS A 134 3.89 7.57 -12.86
C LYS A 134 3.75 6.15 -13.40
N MET A 135 3.33 5.19 -12.58
CA MET A 135 3.08 3.81 -13.00
C MET A 135 1.97 3.73 -14.07
N MET A 136 0.85 4.43 -13.85
CA MET A 136 -0.27 4.47 -14.80
C MET A 136 0.13 5.11 -16.13
N ARG A 137 0.86 6.23 -16.11
CA ARG A 137 1.35 6.89 -17.33
C ARG A 137 2.26 6.01 -18.17
N VAL A 138 3.15 5.22 -17.54
CA VAL A 138 4.01 4.27 -18.25
C VAL A 138 3.18 3.16 -18.90
N SER A 139 2.20 2.60 -18.18
CA SER A 139 1.31 1.57 -18.72
C SER A 139 0.51 2.07 -19.93
N ILE A 140 -0.09 3.26 -19.84
CA ILE A 140 -0.86 3.87 -20.95
C ILE A 140 0.05 4.13 -22.16
N ARG A 141 1.24 4.71 -21.94
CA ARG A 141 2.20 4.99 -23.03
C ARG A 141 2.64 3.71 -23.74
N ASN A 142 2.85 2.62 -23.00
CA ASN A 142 3.21 1.33 -23.58
C ASN A 142 2.06 0.72 -24.37
N HIS A 143 0.81 0.87 -23.92
CA HIS A 143 -0.37 0.40 -24.65
C HIS A 143 -0.55 1.13 -25.99
N VAL A 144 -0.37 2.45 -26.02
CA VAL A 144 -0.48 3.24 -27.27
C VAL A 144 0.60 2.85 -28.28
N LYS A 145 1.83 2.56 -27.83
CA LYS A 145 2.95 2.13 -28.70
C LYS A 145 2.79 0.72 -29.28
N LEU A 146 1.94 -0.13 -28.71
CA LEU A 146 1.70 -1.49 -29.21
C LEU A 146 0.58 -1.55 -30.27
N ILE A 147 -0.14 -0.44 -30.49
CA ILE A 147 -1.26 -0.33 -31.45
C ILE A 147 -0.81 0.33 -32.76
N GLN A 148 0.39 0.91 -32.82
CA GLN A 148 1.03 1.45 -34.02
C GLN A 148 2.08 0.49 -34.56
#